data_AF-A0A3B8SNV8-F1
#
_entry.id   AF-A0A3B8SNV8-F1
#
_cell.length_a   1.000
_cell.length_b   1.000
_cell.length_c   1.000
_cell.angle_alpha   90.00
_cell.angle_beta   90.00
_cell.angle_gamma   90.00
#
_symmetry.space_group_name_H-M   'P 1'
#
loop_
_entity.id
_entity.type
_entity.pdbx_description
1 polymer ?
#
loop_
_entity_poly.entity_id
_entity_poly.type
_entity_poly.pdbx_seq_one_letter_code
_entity_poly.pdbx_strand_id
1 'polypeptide(L)'
;MNKLILINILKDTINAYLKNELDTDKFTEIINNQKNVPLTEDKISYNEAEVFAFIFTNIPYYKILITLTFLNLKLKQIAKTGNLKCIADLIEAYLSDLFNSINARINTEINAHIIELLSLFYRNDKLDKDKVFKLLNRNIINPYSLASMETAEQINYEQETIFPEQKDKTALREKISRANYNKKNSVDRSITKIIERYYDENLYRRFLDELNTIFASYDKPNKEDIDMLKDEIISNLRIAYEKAQKKWNEPKMIDENQLTLNLN
;
A
#
# COMPACT_ATOMS: atom_id res chain seq x y z
N MET A 1 26.42 12.59 1.91
CA MET A 1 25.82 11.49 1.14
C MET A 1 24.61 12.05 0.40
N ASN A 2 24.46 11.80 -0.90
CA ASN A 2 23.29 12.29 -1.62
C ASN A 2 22.09 11.34 -1.44
N LYS A 3 20.87 11.82 -1.67
CA LYS A 3 19.62 11.06 -1.46
C LYS A 3 19.59 9.74 -2.25
N LEU A 4 20.12 9.74 -3.47
CA LEU A 4 20.16 8.56 -4.33
C LEU A 4 21.04 7.43 -3.76
N ILE A 5 22.18 7.78 -3.18
CA ILE A 5 23.04 6.82 -2.47
C ILE A 5 22.30 6.24 -1.26
N LEU A 6 21.60 7.08 -0.49
CA LEU A 6 20.82 6.62 0.66
C LEU A 6 19.72 5.63 0.26
N ILE A 7 19.02 5.88 -0.85
CA ILE A 7 17.99 4.99 -1.40
C ILE A 7 18.58 3.62 -1.76
N ASN A 8 19.75 3.61 -2.41
CA ASN A 8 20.43 2.37 -2.78
C ASN A 8 20.90 1.59 -1.55
N ILE A 9 21.50 2.28 -0.57
CA ILE A 9 21.87 1.68 0.71
C ILE A 9 20.63 1.07 1.38
N LEU A 10 19.52 1.79 1.41
CA LEU A 10 18.27 1.28 1.98
C LEU A 10 17.82 0.00 1.28
N LYS A 11 17.76 -0.01 -0.06
CA LYS A 11 17.37 -1.19 -0.86
C LYS A 11 18.26 -2.39 -0.55
N ASP A 12 19.57 -2.21 -0.57
CA ASP A 12 20.55 -3.27 -0.32
C ASP A 12 20.49 -3.76 1.13
N THR A 13 20.25 -2.86 2.08
CA THR A 13 20.09 -3.18 3.50
C THR A 13 18.82 -3.99 3.74
N ILE A 14 17.68 -3.62 3.13
CA ILE A 14 16.44 -4.40 3.21
C ILE A 14 16.70 -5.79 2.62
N ASN A 15 17.35 -5.88 1.46
CA ASN A 15 17.66 -7.17 0.82
C ASN A 15 18.53 -8.07 1.71
N ALA A 16 19.59 -7.53 2.31
CA ALA A 16 20.44 -8.27 3.24
C ALA A 16 19.67 -8.71 4.50
N TYR A 17 18.80 -7.86 5.02
CA TYR A 17 17.96 -8.18 6.18
C TYR A 17 17.00 -9.34 5.87
N LEU A 18 16.31 -9.31 4.74
CA LEU A 18 15.39 -10.37 4.33
C LEU A 18 16.08 -11.71 4.08
N LYS A 19 17.37 -11.69 3.74
CA LYS A 19 18.20 -12.89 3.60
C LYS A 19 18.83 -13.37 4.91
N ASN A 20 18.60 -12.67 6.02
CA ASN A 20 19.27 -12.89 7.31
C ASN A 20 20.81 -12.73 7.25
N GLU A 21 21.30 -11.90 6.33
CA GLU A 21 22.73 -11.62 6.12
C GLU A 21 23.17 -10.29 6.76
N LEU A 22 22.23 -9.53 7.35
CA LEU A 22 22.52 -8.20 7.87
C LEU A 22 23.23 -8.25 9.23
N ASP A 23 24.53 -8.03 9.22
CA ASP A 23 25.40 -7.75 10.37
C ASP A 23 26.24 -6.48 10.17
N THR A 24 27.11 -6.15 11.12
CA THR A 24 27.95 -4.94 11.08
C THR A 24 28.89 -4.93 9.88
N ASP A 25 29.48 -6.07 9.53
CA ASP A 25 30.42 -6.17 8.41
C ASP A 25 29.68 -6.02 7.09
N LYS A 26 28.53 -6.69 6.94
CA LYS A 26 27.69 -6.59 5.75
C LYS A 26 27.15 -5.19 5.56
N PHE A 27 26.72 -4.52 6.62
CA PHE A 27 26.25 -3.13 6.54
C PHE A 27 27.38 -2.19 6.12
N THR A 28 28.59 -2.41 6.64
CA THR A 28 29.79 -1.65 6.24
C THR A 28 30.14 -1.89 4.76
N GLU A 29 30.06 -3.13 4.30
CA GLU A 29 30.25 -3.51 2.89
C GLU A 29 29.25 -2.78 1.98
N ILE A 30 27.96 -2.79 2.35
CA ILE A 30 26.89 -2.10 1.60
C ILE A 30 27.22 -0.62 1.44
N ILE A 31 27.66 0.05 2.51
CA ILE A 31 27.99 1.48 2.50
C ILE A 31 29.21 1.74 1.61
N ASN A 32 30.27 0.94 1.73
CA ASN A 32 31.51 1.12 0.99
C ASN A 32 31.38 0.81 -0.51
N ASN A 33 30.43 -0.05 -0.88
CA ASN A 33 30.18 -0.41 -2.28
C ASN A 33 29.42 0.67 -3.07
N GLN A 34 28.86 1.69 -2.39
CA GLN A 34 28.12 2.74 -3.08
C GLN A 34 29.03 3.68 -3.85
N LYS A 35 28.68 3.91 -5.12
CA LYS A 35 29.38 4.84 -5.99
C LYS A 35 28.68 6.19 -5.98
N ASN A 36 29.45 7.26 -6.19
CA ASN A 36 28.86 8.58 -6.43
C ASN A 36 28.05 8.54 -7.73
N VAL A 37 26.76 8.80 -7.63
CA VAL A 37 25.84 8.88 -8.77
C VAL A 37 25.36 10.33 -8.95
N PRO A 38 25.36 10.88 -10.18
CA PRO A 38 24.80 12.20 -10.45
C PRO A 38 23.32 12.26 -10.02
N LEU A 39 23.00 13.29 -9.23
CA LEU A 39 21.67 13.49 -8.68
C LEU A 39 20.77 14.17 -9.72
N THR A 40 19.69 13.49 -10.10
CA THR A 40 18.57 14.09 -10.85
C THR A 40 17.27 13.68 -10.17
N GLU A 41 16.27 14.55 -10.21
CA GLU A 41 14.96 14.29 -9.59
C GLU A 41 14.32 13.01 -10.15
N ASP A 42 14.35 12.83 -11.48
CA ASP A 42 13.85 11.61 -12.15
C ASP A 42 14.50 10.33 -11.61
N LYS A 43 15.81 10.36 -11.33
CA LYS A 43 16.51 9.19 -10.78
C LYS A 43 16.10 8.91 -9.35
N ILE A 44 15.90 9.94 -8.53
CA ILE A 44 15.40 9.77 -7.16
C ILE A 44 14.03 9.10 -7.22
N SER A 45 13.11 9.63 -8.02
CA SER A 45 11.76 9.11 -8.16
C SER A 45 11.72 7.67 -8.66
N TYR A 46 12.55 7.36 -9.65
CA TYR A 46 12.68 5.99 -10.17
C TYR A 46 13.22 5.02 -9.12
N ASN A 47 14.27 5.39 -8.38
CA ASN A 47 14.86 4.50 -7.38
C ASN A 47 13.96 4.33 -6.15
N GLU A 48 13.22 5.36 -5.75
CA GLU A 48 12.15 5.25 -4.75
C GLU A 48 11.09 4.25 -5.19
N ALA A 49 10.59 4.39 -6.43
CA ALA A 49 9.64 3.46 -7.01
C ALA A 49 10.17 2.01 -7.02
N GLU A 50 11.45 1.82 -7.35
CA GLU A 50 12.10 0.50 -7.25
C GLU A 50 12.18 -0.05 -5.82
N VAL A 51 12.46 0.79 -4.82
CA VAL A 51 12.46 0.37 -3.41
C VAL A 51 11.07 -0.11 -3.01
N PHE A 52 10.02 0.64 -3.36
CA PHE A 52 8.66 0.19 -3.10
C PHE A 52 8.32 -1.11 -3.82
N ALA A 53 8.63 -1.21 -5.11
CA ALA A 53 8.39 -2.43 -5.87
C ALA A 53 9.13 -3.62 -5.23
N PHE A 54 10.36 -3.41 -4.77
CA PHE A 54 11.14 -4.42 -4.05
C PHE A 54 10.47 -4.84 -2.74
N ILE A 55 10.06 -3.89 -1.90
CA ILE A 55 9.35 -4.16 -0.63
C ILE A 55 8.08 -4.99 -0.89
N PHE A 56 7.22 -4.53 -1.80
CA PHE A 56 5.95 -5.20 -2.13
C PHE A 56 6.13 -6.47 -2.99
N THR A 57 7.33 -6.77 -3.49
CA THR A 57 7.61 -8.06 -4.12
C THR A 57 8.02 -9.10 -3.10
N ASN A 58 8.77 -8.69 -2.07
CA ASN A 58 9.44 -9.63 -1.16
C ASN A 58 8.74 -9.75 0.20
N ILE A 59 7.87 -8.82 0.57
CA ILE A 59 7.19 -8.78 1.87
C ILE A 59 5.68 -8.76 1.64
N PRO A 60 4.89 -9.64 2.29
CA PRO A 60 3.44 -9.54 2.27
C PRO A 60 2.97 -8.17 2.80
N TYR A 61 1.99 -7.53 2.16
CA TYR A 61 1.59 -6.15 2.45
C TYR A 61 1.36 -5.87 3.94
N TYR A 62 0.66 -6.79 4.63
CA TYR A 62 0.31 -6.66 6.04
C TYR A 62 1.51 -6.77 6.99
N LYS A 63 2.66 -7.27 6.52
CA LYS A 63 3.91 -7.39 7.29
C LYS A 63 4.93 -6.28 7.01
N ILE A 64 4.69 -5.41 6.03
CA ILE A 64 5.71 -4.44 5.58
C ILE A 64 6.14 -3.52 6.74
N LEU A 65 5.19 -2.86 7.42
CA LEU A 65 5.53 -1.87 8.46
C LEU A 65 6.28 -2.50 9.63
N ILE A 66 5.85 -3.68 10.09
CA ILE A 66 6.52 -4.39 11.18
C ILE A 66 7.92 -4.86 10.77
N THR A 67 8.08 -5.35 9.54
CA THR A 67 9.38 -5.76 8.99
C THR A 67 10.35 -4.57 8.94
N LEU A 68 9.90 -3.40 8.47
CA LEU A 68 10.72 -2.18 8.43
C LEU A 68 11.05 -1.66 9.84
N THR A 69 10.13 -1.81 10.79
CA THR A 69 10.38 -1.48 12.21
C THR A 69 11.47 -2.37 12.79
N PHE A 70 11.41 -3.69 12.56
CA PHE A 70 12.44 -4.61 13.03
C PHE A 70 13.78 -4.42 12.32
N LEU A 71 13.78 -4.05 11.05
CA LEU A 71 14.99 -3.61 10.35
C LEU A 71 15.63 -2.40 11.06
N ASN A 72 14.85 -1.38 11.41
CA ASN A 72 15.36 -0.20 12.14
C ASN A 72 15.96 -0.58 13.49
N LEU A 73 15.31 -1.49 14.24
CA LEU A 73 15.87 -2.01 15.49
C LEU A 73 17.18 -2.76 15.27
N LYS A 74 17.24 -3.60 14.23
CA LYS A 74 18.46 -4.33 13.86
C LYS A 74 19.59 -3.37 13.49
N LEU A 75 19.31 -2.32 12.72
CA LEU A 75 20.27 -1.29 12.36
C LEU A 75 20.85 -0.59 13.60
N LYS A 76 20.00 -0.17 14.55
CA LYS A 76 20.45 0.43 15.82
C LYS A 76 21.35 -0.51 16.63
N GLN A 77 21.14 -1.83 16.53
CA GLN A 77 21.99 -2.81 17.21
C GLN A 77 23.36 -2.99 16.54
N ILE A 78 23.44 -2.98 15.21
CA ILE A 78 24.69 -3.25 14.47
C ILE A 78 25.51 -1.98 14.17
N ALA A 79 24.88 -0.80 14.19
CA ALA A 79 25.48 0.49 13.86
C ALA A 79 25.69 1.38 15.10
N LYS A 80 26.47 0.91 16.09
CA LYS A 80 26.57 1.58 17.40
C LYS A 80 27.45 2.82 17.45
N THR A 81 28.40 2.99 16.51
CA THR A 81 29.45 4.01 16.63
C THR A 81 29.76 4.71 15.31
N GLY A 82 30.14 5.99 15.42
CA GLY A 82 30.71 6.77 14.31
C GLY A 82 29.79 6.86 13.09
N ASN A 83 30.40 6.74 11.91
CA ASN A 83 29.71 6.92 10.62
C ASN A 83 28.56 5.93 10.39
N LEU A 84 28.68 4.68 10.88
CA LEU A 84 27.63 3.68 10.72
C LEU A 84 26.35 4.12 11.42
N LYS A 85 26.47 4.66 12.64
CA LYS A 85 25.34 5.19 13.41
C LYS A 85 24.64 6.31 12.64
N CYS A 86 25.40 7.28 12.15
CA CYS A 86 24.84 8.40 11.39
C CYS A 86 24.10 7.93 10.13
N ILE A 87 24.59 6.91 9.42
CA ILE A 87 23.93 6.37 8.25
C ILE A 87 22.65 5.60 8.64
N ALA A 88 22.67 4.84 9.74
CA ALA A 88 21.49 4.18 10.26
C ALA A 88 20.40 5.19 10.67
N ASP A 89 20.78 6.29 11.32
CA ASP A 89 19.85 7.37 11.70
C ASP A 89 19.25 8.05 10.45
N LEU A 90 20.04 8.23 9.37
CA LEU A 90 19.54 8.74 8.08
C LEU A 90 18.56 7.77 7.42
N ILE A 91 18.83 6.46 7.48
CA ILE A 91 17.91 5.43 6.97
C ILE A 91 16.60 5.46 7.75
N GLU A 92 16.63 5.56 9.08
CA GLU A 92 15.43 5.64 9.92
C GLU A 92 14.58 6.88 9.59
N ALA A 93 15.21 8.05 9.48
CA ALA A 93 14.52 9.28 9.09
C ALA A 93 13.87 9.13 7.71
N TYR A 94 14.63 8.60 6.75
CA TYR A 94 14.14 8.42 5.39
C TYR A 94 13.00 7.38 5.29
N LEU A 95 13.07 6.29 6.06
CA LEU A 95 11.99 5.32 6.16
C LEU A 95 10.73 5.96 6.75
N SER A 96 10.88 6.81 7.76
CA SER A 96 9.77 7.53 8.39
C SER A 96 9.06 8.43 7.39
N ASP A 97 9.79 9.11 6.51
CA ASP A 97 9.22 9.92 5.43
C ASP A 97 8.41 9.08 4.43
N LEU A 98 8.87 7.84 4.16
CA LEU A 98 8.19 6.92 3.24
C LEU A 98 6.98 6.20 3.86
N PHE A 99 6.80 6.20 5.18
CA PHE A 99 5.77 5.40 5.85
C PHE A 99 4.35 5.74 5.41
N ASN A 100 4.03 7.02 5.18
CA ASN A 100 2.71 7.40 4.68
C ASN A 100 2.43 6.74 3.31
N SER A 101 3.40 6.83 2.39
CA SER A 101 3.35 6.22 1.06
C SER A 101 3.24 4.71 1.09
N ILE A 102 3.97 4.07 1.99
CA ILE A 102 3.87 2.63 2.22
C ILE A 102 2.46 2.28 2.71
N ASN A 103 1.97 3.00 3.72
CA ASN A 103 0.67 2.74 4.33
C ASN A 103 -0.49 2.94 3.33
N ALA A 104 -0.45 3.97 2.50
CA ALA A 104 -1.44 4.20 1.45
C ALA A 104 -1.53 3.02 0.45
N ARG A 105 -0.40 2.38 0.16
CA ARG A 105 -0.33 1.22 -0.76
C ARG A 105 -0.76 -0.07 -0.10
N ILE A 106 -0.41 -0.27 1.17
CA ILE A 106 -0.94 -1.36 2.01
C ILE A 106 -2.47 -1.30 2.01
N ASN A 107 -3.05 -0.12 2.24
CA ASN A 107 -4.51 0.10 2.18
C ASN A 107 -5.10 -0.22 0.80
N THR A 108 -4.39 0.12 -0.27
CA THR A 108 -4.84 -0.19 -1.64
C THR A 108 -4.84 -1.70 -1.92
N GLU A 109 -3.83 -2.44 -1.43
CA GLU A 109 -3.81 -3.92 -1.47
C GLU A 109 -4.94 -4.53 -0.64
N ILE A 110 -5.15 -4.08 0.61
CA ILE A 110 -6.26 -4.51 1.46
C ILE A 110 -7.60 -4.38 0.72
N ASN A 111 -7.85 -3.23 0.12
CA ASN A 111 -9.08 -2.97 -0.60
C ASN A 111 -9.21 -3.85 -1.85
N ALA A 112 -8.11 -4.15 -2.54
CA ALA A 112 -8.15 -5.10 -3.65
C ALA A 112 -8.49 -6.54 -3.18
N HIS A 113 -7.98 -6.96 -2.02
CA HIS A 113 -8.34 -8.25 -1.43
C HIS A 113 -9.83 -8.31 -1.05
N ILE A 114 -10.36 -7.22 -0.50
CA ILE A 114 -11.80 -7.11 -0.18
C ILE A 114 -12.66 -7.32 -1.43
N ILE A 115 -12.29 -6.73 -2.57
CA ILE A 115 -13.01 -6.93 -3.85
C ILE A 115 -13.05 -8.41 -4.23
N GLU A 116 -11.92 -9.11 -4.14
CA GLU A 116 -11.81 -10.53 -4.48
C GLU A 116 -12.64 -11.38 -3.51
N LEU A 117 -12.59 -11.10 -2.20
CA LEU A 117 -13.38 -11.81 -1.18
C LEU A 117 -14.89 -11.63 -1.40
N LEU A 118 -15.35 -10.40 -1.63
CA LEU A 118 -16.75 -10.13 -1.95
C LEU A 118 -17.16 -10.86 -3.24
N SER A 119 -16.33 -10.78 -4.28
CA SER A 119 -16.61 -11.45 -5.55
C SER A 119 -16.67 -12.97 -5.40
N LEU A 120 -15.80 -13.57 -4.59
CA LEU A 120 -15.77 -15.00 -4.32
C LEU A 120 -17.00 -15.46 -3.53
N PHE A 121 -17.37 -14.73 -2.48
CA PHE A 121 -18.54 -15.07 -1.68
C PHE A 121 -19.82 -14.95 -2.51
N TYR A 122 -20.00 -13.84 -3.23
CA TYR A 122 -21.20 -13.64 -4.06
C TYR A 122 -21.38 -14.75 -5.11
N ARG A 123 -20.30 -15.23 -5.73
CA ARG A 123 -20.37 -16.28 -6.75
C ARG A 123 -20.64 -17.66 -6.19
N ASN A 124 -20.19 -17.95 -4.98
CA ASN A 124 -20.20 -19.31 -4.44
C ASN A 124 -21.17 -19.51 -3.27
N ASP A 125 -21.76 -18.42 -2.74
CA ASP A 125 -22.54 -18.35 -1.49
C ASP A 125 -21.81 -18.92 -0.26
N LYS A 126 -20.47 -19.05 -0.37
CA LYS A 126 -19.55 -19.49 0.67
C LYS A 126 -18.11 -19.09 0.36
N LEU A 127 -17.29 -18.96 1.39
CA LEU A 127 -15.86 -18.75 1.34
C LEU A 127 -15.12 -20.05 1.67
N ASP A 128 -14.25 -20.45 0.74
CA ASP A 128 -13.35 -21.58 0.96
C ASP A 128 -12.13 -21.11 1.78
N LYS A 129 -11.92 -21.72 2.94
CA LYS A 129 -10.85 -21.38 3.89
C LYS A 129 -9.47 -21.32 3.23
N ASP A 130 -9.11 -22.34 2.47
CA ASP A 130 -7.77 -22.45 1.88
C ASP A 130 -7.58 -21.42 0.76
N LYS A 131 -8.63 -21.15 -0.03
CA LYS A 131 -8.59 -20.09 -1.04
C LYS A 131 -8.45 -18.71 -0.42
N VAL A 132 -9.18 -18.43 0.67
CA VAL A 132 -9.09 -17.15 1.39
C VAL A 132 -7.67 -16.94 1.91
N PHE A 133 -7.07 -17.93 2.58
CA PHE A 133 -5.70 -17.76 3.07
C PHE A 133 -4.66 -17.66 1.96
N LYS A 134 -4.80 -18.44 0.90
CA LYS A 134 -3.93 -18.32 -0.28
C LYS A 134 -4.04 -16.93 -0.92
N LEU A 135 -5.24 -16.34 -0.91
CA LEU A 135 -5.47 -15.00 -1.42
C LEU A 135 -4.80 -13.95 -0.53
N LEU A 136 -5.01 -13.98 0.78
CA LEU A 136 -4.57 -12.93 1.70
C LEU A 136 -3.06 -12.95 1.99
N ASN A 137 -2.38 -14.09 1.83
CA ASN A 137 -0.94 -14.22 2.10
C ASN A 137 -0.02 -13.72 0.96
N ARG A 138 -0.55 -13.01 -0.03
CA ARG A 138 0.23 -12.48 -1.17
C ARG A 138 -0.24 -11.09 -1.57
N ASN A 139 0.65 -10.32 -2.18
CA ASN A 139 0.26 -9.09 -2.86
C ASN A 139 -0.41 -9.45 -4.20
N ILE A 140 -1.51 -8.78 -4.54
CA ILE A 140 -2.27 -9.07 -5.77
C ILE A 140 -2.16 -7.97 -6.82
N ILE A 141 -1.80 -6.75 -6.41
CA ILE A 141 -1.53 -5.67 -7.34
C ILE A 141 -0.07 -5.79 -7.77
N ASN A 142 0.19 -5.58 -9.06
CA ASN A 142 1.56 -5.56 -9.57
C ASN A 142 2.36 -4.47 -8.80
N PRO A 143 3.45 -4.82 -8.09
CA PRO A 143 4.22 -3.87 -7.29
C PRO A 143 4.70 -2.66 -8.09
N TYR A 144 5.03 -2.85 -9.38
CA TYR A 144 5.42 -1.77 -10.28
C TYR A 144 4.28 -0.83 -10.67
N SER A 145 3.02 -1.28 -10.53
CA SER A 145 1.83 -0.44 -10.76
C SER A 145 1.43 0.36 -9.51
N LEU A 146 1.81 -0.11 -8.32
CA LEU A 146 1.66 0.62 -7.05
C LEU A 146 2.83 1.55 -6.76
N ALA A 147 3.97 1.35 -7.43
CA ALA A 147 5.23 2.04 -7.21
C ALA A 147 5.19 3.58 -7.38
N SER A 148 4.12 4.15 -7.97
CA SER A 148 4.01 5.59 -8.26
C SER A 148 3.47 6.44 -7.08
N MET A 149 4.09 7.60 -6.93
CA MET A 149 4.23 8.48 -5.76
C MET A 149 2.96 9.05 -5.12
N GLU A 150 3.07 9.36 -3.83
CA GLU A 150 2.28 10.39 -3.14
C GLU A 150 2.85 11.79 -3.44
N THR A 151 1.99 12.70 -3.88
CA THR A 151 1.78 14.08 -3.38
C THR A 151 0.61 14.64 -4.19
N ALA A 152 -0.44 15.12 -3.52
CA ALA A 152 -1.60 15.71 -4.17
C ALA A 152 -1.48 17.24 -4.22
N GLU A 153 -1.96 17.74 -5.35
CA GLU A 153 -2.27 19.11 -5.78
C GLU A 153 -1.16 20.15 -5.96
N GLN A 154 -1.15 20.66 -7.19
CA GLN A 154 -0.39 21.77 -7.70
C GLN A 154 -0.56 23.01 -6.82
N ILE A 155 0.48 23.31 -6.05
CA ILE A 155 0.79 24.71 -5.75
C ILE A 155 1.95 25.05 -6.69
N ASN A 156 1.75 26.06 -7.54
CA ASN A 156 2.88 26.71 -8.22
C ASN A 156 3.81 27.23 -7.13
N TYR A 157 4.87 26.47 -6.81
CA TYR A 157 5.90 26.96 -5.92
C TYR A 157 6.91 27.72 -6.77
N GLU A 158 6.95 29.05 -6.61
CA GLU A 158 8.13 29.78 -7.03
C GLU A 158 9.27 29.38 -6.08
N GLN A 159 10.29 28.72 -6.61
CA GLN A 159 11.49 28.45 -5.84
C GLN A 159 12.19 29.79 -5.56
N GLU A 160 12.09 30.30 -4.33
CA GLU A 160 12.93 31.40 -3.89
C GLU A 160 14.36 30.89 -3.73
N THR A 161 15.21 31.19 -4.71
CA THR A 161 16.65 30.98 -4.59
C THR A 161 17.28 32.21 -3.94
N ILE A 162 18.14 32.00 -2.93
CA ILE A 162 18.86 33.05 -2.20
C ILE A 162 19.79 33.86 -3.14
N PHE A 163 20.12 33.31 -4.30
CA PHE A 163 20.89 33.96 -5.36
C PHE A 163 20.04 34.15 -6.62
N PRO A 164 20.19 35.29 -7.33
CA PRO A 164 19.41 35.59 -8.52
C PRO A 164 19.94 34.77 -9.70
N GLU A 165 19.60 33.49 -9.74
CA GLU A 165 19.74 32.67 -10.94
C GLU A 165 18.40 32.58 -11.66
N GLN A 166 18.44 32.47 -12.99
CA GLN A 166 17.24 32.48 -13.83
C GLN A 166 16.26 31.40 -13.37
N LYS A 167 15.05 31.84 -13.02
CA LYS A 167 13.90 30.97 -12.71
C LYS A 167 13.70 29.99 -13.87
N ASP A 168 14.12 28.74 -13.70
CA ASP A 168 13.92 27.71 -14.72
C ASP A 168 12.43 27.33 -14.72
N LYS A 169 11.71 27.73 -15.77
CA LYS A 169 10.28 27.44 -15.95
C LYS A 169 10.06 26.10 -16.63
N THR A 170 10.76 25.05 -16.19
CA THR A 170 10.48 23.70 -16.69
C THR A 170 9.25 23.14 -15.99
N ALA A 171 8.17 22.94 -16.75
CA ALA A 171 7.01 22.20 -16.30
C ALA A 171 7.42 20.75 -15.96
N LEU A 172 7.24 20.36 -14.70
CA LEU A 172 7.44 18.99 -14.25
C LEU A 172 6.46 18.06 -15.00
N ARG A 173 7.00 17.04 -15.69
CA ARG A 173 6.20 16.09 -16.48
C ARG A 173 5.59 15.02 -15.57
N GLU A 174 4.43 15.30 -15.00
CA GLU A 174 3.54 14.31 -14.38
C GLU A 174 2.98 13.32 -15.43
N LYS A 175 3.56 12.12 -15.54
CA LYS A 175 2.89 10.98 -16.22
C LYS A 175 2.74 9.74 -15.35
N ILE A 176 3.50 9.61 -14.27
CA ILE A 176 3.62 8.36 -13.50
C ILE A 176 2.59 8.32 -12.34
N SER A 177 2.20 9.47 -11.77
CA SER A 177 1.28 9.63 -10.63
C SER A 177 -0.17 9.15 -10.89
N ARG A 178 -0.67 9.32 -12.12
CA ARG A 178 -2.07 9.03 -12.45
C ARG A 178 -2.44 7.55 -12.26
N ALA A 179 -1.48 6.63 -12.40
CA ALA A 179 -1.75 5.20 -12.38
C ALA A 179 -2.19 4.70 -10.99
N ASN A 180 -1.44 5.00 -9.92
CA ASN A 180 -1.77 4.56 -8.56
C ASN A 180 -3.01 5.29 -8.01
N TYR A 181 -3.12 6.61 -8.22
CA TYR A 181 -4.34 7.35 -7.84
C TYR A 181 -5.59 6.78 -8.51
N ASN A 182 -5.52 6.52 -9.82
CA ASN A 182 -6.60 5.87 -10.54
C ASN A 182 -6.85 4.45 -10.01
N LYS A 183 -5.80 3.71 -9.64
CA LYS A 183 -5.94 2.35 -9.10
C LYS A 183 -6.64 2.38 -7.75
N LYS A 184 -6.17 3.18 -6.78
CA LYS A 184 -6.82 3.38 -5.48
C LYS A 184 -8.28 3.76 -5.65
N ASN A 185 -8.57 4.82 -6.42
CA ASN A 185 -9.95 5.24 -6.66
C ASN A 185 -10.77 4.18 -7.38
N SER A 186 -10.18 3.43 -8.31
CA SER A 186 -10.86 2.35 -9.02
C SER A 186 -11.17 1.18 -8.09
N VAL A 187 -10.29 0.87 -7.14
CA VAL A 187 -10.49 -0.17 -6.15
C VAL A 187 -11.57 0.28 -5.16
N ASP A 188 -11.45 1.47 -4.57
CA ASP A 188 -12.42 2.01 -3.62
C ASP A 188 -13.83 2.09 -4.22
N ARG A 189 -13.94 2.60 -5.46
CA ARG A 189 -15.23 2.64 -6.19
C ARG A 189 -15.76 1.26 -6.51
N SER A 190 -14.89 0.29 -6.78
CA SER A 190 -15.30 -1.08 -7.10
C SER A 190 -15.89 -1.78 -5.87
N ILE A 191 -15.31 -1.61 -4.67
CA ILE A 191 -15.88 -2.16 -3.43
C ILE A 191 -17.31 -1.63 -3.25
N THR A 192 -17.47 -0.31 -3.27
CA THR A 192 -18.79 0.32 -3.10
C THR A 192 -19.78 -0.19 -4.14
N LYS A 193 -19.39 -0.25 -5.42
CA LYS A 193 -20.25 -0.77 -6.49
C LYS A 193 -20.64 -2.23 -6.31
N ILE A 194 -19.72 -3.08 -5.85
CA ILE A 194 -20.01 -4.50 -5.64
C ILE A 194 -21.03 -4.66 -4.52
N ILE A 195 -20.81 -3.99 -3.39
CA ILE A 195 -21.73 -4.05 -2.25
C ILE A 195 -23.10 -3.50 -2.66
N GLU A 196 -23.16 -2.29 -3.23
CA GLU A 196 -24.43 -1.66 -3.61
C GLU A 196 -25.25 -2.47 -4.61
N ARG A 197 -24.59 -3.18 -5.55
CA ARG A 197 -25.25 -3.86 -6.66
C ARG A 197 -25.59 -5.32 -6.36
N TYR A 198 -24.75 -6.00 -5.60
CA TYR A 198 -24.80 -7.46 -5.45
C TYR A 198 -25.10 -7.92 -4.03
N TYR A 199 -25.07 -7.01 -3.06
CA TYR A 199 -25.36 -7.32 -1.67
C TYR A 199 -26.61 -6.57 -1.20
N ASP A 200 -27.33 -7.21 -0.30
CA ASP A 200 -28.23 -6.57 0.64
C ASP A 200 -27.65 -6.71 2.07
N GLU A 201 -28.33 -6.16 3.06
CA GLU A 201 -27.88 -6.21 4.45
C GLU A 201 -27.71 -7.65 4.97
N ASN A 202 -28.61 -8.57 4.60
CA ASN A 202 -28.56 -9.95 5.08
C ASN A 202 -27.40 -10.72 4.47
N LEU A 203 -27.20 -10.62 3.15
CA LEU A 203 -26.11 -11.26 2.45
C LEU A 203 -24.76 -10.72 2.92
N TYR A 204 -24.68 -9.42 3.19
CA TYR A 204 -23.46 -8.78 3.72
C TYR A 204 -23.12 -9.27 5.14
N ARG A 205 -24.12 -9.40 6.02
CA ARG A 205 -23.93 -9.98 7.36
C ARG A 205 -23.43 -11.42 7.28
N ARG A 206 -24.04 -12.26 6.43
CA ARG A 206 -23.58 -13.65 6.19
C ARG A 206 -22.13 -13.71 5.73
N PHE A 207 -21.74 -12.81 4.81
CA PHE A 207 -20.35 -12.69 4.35
C PHE A 207 -19.39 -12.39 5.52
N LEU A 208 -19.73 -11.42 6.38
CA LEU A 208 -18.90 -11.06 7.53
C LEU A 208 -18.80 -12.21 8.54
N ASP A 209 -19.89 -12.92 8.81
CA ASP A 209 -19.91 -14.04 9.74
C ASP A 209 -19.00 -15.18 9.25
N GLU A 210 -19.05 -15.49 7.96
CA GLU A 210 -18.20 -16.52 7.38
C GLU A 210 -16.73 -16.11 7.37
N LEU A 211 -16.43 -14.85 7.01
CA LEU A 211 -15.07 -14.32 7.04
C LEU A 211 -14.49 -14.35 8.47
N ASN A 212 -15.28 -13.95 9.48
CA ASN A 212 -14.88 -14.04 10.88
C ASN A 212 -14.64 -15.48 11.33
N THR A 213 -15.47 -16.42 10.87
CA THR A 213 -15.30 -17.85 11.14
C THR A 213 -13.98 -18.36 10.55
N ILE A 214 -13.64 -17.95 9.32
CA ILE A 214 -12.37 -18.29 8.68
C ILE A 214 -11.19 -17.75 9.50
N PHE A 215 -11.20 -16.47 9.86
CA PHE A 215 -10.12 -15.88 10.69
C PHE A 215 -9.99 -16.58 12.05
N ALA A 216 -11.10 -16.90 12.71
CA ALA A 216 -11.09 -17.62 14.00
C ALA A 216 -10.53 -19.05 13.90
N SER A 217 -10.62 -19.67 12.72
CA SER A 217 -10.15 -21.03 12.46
C SER A 217 -8.65 -21.13 12.15
N TYR A 218 -7.92 -20.01 12.18
CA TYR A 218 -6.49 -19.99 11.89
C TYR A 218 -5.65 -20.38 13.10
N ASP A 219 -4.63 -21.23 12.87
CA ASP A 219 -3.85 -21.85 13.93
C ASP A 219 -2.63 -21.02 14.36
N LYS A 220 -2.13 -21.31 15.57
CA LYS A 220 -1.40 -20.39 16.48
C LYS A 220 -0.03 -19.79 16.08
N PRO A 221 0.83 -20.31 15.17
CA PRO A 221 2.18 -19.74 15.07
C PRO A 221 2.23 -18.30 14.52
N ASN A 222 1.17 -17.81 13.85
CA ASN A 222 1.12 -16.44 13.30
C ASN A 222 -0.17 -15.70 13.72
N LYS A 223 -0.64 -15.90 14.95
CA LYS A 223 -1.92 -15.32 15.41
C LYS A 223 -1.92 -13.78 15.34
N GLU A 224 -0.83 -13.13 15.73
CA GLU A 224 -0.70 -11.66 15.69
C GLU A 224 -0.82 -11.12 14.26
N ASP A 225 -0.18 -11.77 13.29
CA ASP A 225 -0.26 -11.38 11.87
C ASP A 225 -1.70 -11.45 11.33
N ILE A 226 -2.46 -12.46 11.78
CA ILE A 226 -3.84 -12.70 11.36
C ILE A 226 -4.78 -11.70 12.00
N ASP A 227 -4.56 -11.40 13.28
CA ASP A 227 -5.35 -10.42 14.01
C ASP A 227 -5.16 -9.02 13.38
N MET A 228 -3.92 -8.64 13.03
CA MET A 228 -3.64 -7.40 12.29
C MET A 228 -4.37 -7.36 10.94
N LEU A 229 -4.26 -8.44 10.15
CA LEU A 229 -4.90 -8.55 8.85
C LEU A 229 -6.44 -8.48 8.95
N LYS A 230 -7.01 -9.16 9.95
CA LYS A 230 -8.44 -9.16 10.23
C LYS A 230 -8.91 -7.75 10.57
N ASP A 231 -8.24 -7.07 11.49
CA ASP A 231 -8.65 -5.74 11.93
C ASP A 231 -8.65 -4.75 10.77
N GLU A 232 -7.64 -4.79 9.91
CA GLU A 232 -7.55 -3.95 8.71
C GLU A 232 -8.67 -4.25 7.70
N ILE A 233 -8.93 -5.53 7.39
CA ILE A 233 -9.98 -5.93 6.44
C ILE A 233 -11.37 -5.57 6.98
N ILE A 234 -11.66 -5.90 8.24
CA ILE A 234 -12.97 -5.67 8.85
C ILE A 234 -13.25 -4.17 9.01
N SER A 235 -12.23 -3.37 9.36
CA SER A 235 -12.35 -1.91 9.43
C SER A 235 -12.73 -1.30 8.07
N ASN A 236 -12.02 -1.68 7.00
CA ASN A 236 -12.31 -1.20 5.64
C ASN A 236 -13.70 -1.66 5.14
N LEU A 237 -14.09 -2.89 5.44
CA LEU A 237 -15.43 -3.41 5.16
C LEU A 237 -16.52 -2.62 5.89
N ARG A 238 -16.32 -2.24 7.15
CA ARG A 238 -17.30 -1.42 7.89
C ARG A 238 -17.52 -0.06 7.22
N ILE A 239 -16.43 0.62 6.83
CA ILE A 239 -16.51 1.90 6.12
C ILE A 239 -17.27 1.75 4.80
N ALA A 240 -17.04 0.66 4.06
CA ALA A 240 -17.74 0.39 2.81
C ALA A 240 -19.23 0.11 3.02
N TYR A 241 -19.58 -0.63 4.07
CA TYR A 241 -20.96 -0.91 4.47
C TYR A 241 -21.74 0.37 4.81
N GLU A 242 -21.16 1.25 5.63
CA GLU A 242 -21.81 2.51 6.02
C GLU A 242 -22.16 3.39 4.80
N LYS A 243 -21.31 3.36 3.77
CA LYS A 243 -21.58 4.05 2.50
C LYS A 243 -22.70 3.38 1.71
N ALA A 244 -22.67 2.05 1.60
CA ALA A 244 -23.68 1.29 0.85
C ALA A 244 -25.06 1.34 1.51
N GLN A 245 -25.12 1.28 2.84
CA GLN A 245 -26.37 1.31 3.60
C GLN A 245 -27.17 2.60 3.34
N LYS A 246 -26.49 3.75 3.25
CA LYS A 246 -27.14 5.02 2.89
C LYS A 246 -27.90 4.89 1.57
N LYS A 247 -27.30 4.24 0.57
CA LYS A 247 -27.88 4.05 -0.75
C LYS A 247 -28.96 2.96 -0.80
N TRP A 248 -28.81 1.88 -0.04
CA TRP A 248 -29.88 0.87 0.07
C TRP A 248 -31.16 1.44 0.69
N ASN A 249 -31.00 2.42 1.58
CA ASN A 249 -32.10 3.12 2.24
C ASN A 249 -32.60 4.34 1.46
N GLU A 250 -31.99 4.71 0.34
CA GLU A 250 -32.52 5.75 -0.54
C GLU A 250 -33.83 5.28 -1.16
N PRO A 251 -34.90 6.10 -1.16
CA PRO A 251 -36.13 5.76 -1.86
C PRO A 251 -35.80 5.51 -3.33
N LYS A 252 -36.11 4.31 -3.84
CA LYS A 252 -36.01 4.06 -5.28
C LYS A 252 -36.95 5.04 -5.96
N MET A 253 -36.42 6.01 -6.71
CA MET A 253 -37.25 6.83 -7.59
C MET A 253 -37.97 5.87 -8.54
N ILE A 254 -39.28 5.76 -8.36
CA ILE A 254 -40.15 5.09 -9.32
C ILE A 254 -40.20 6.03 -10.51
N ASP A 255 -39.63 5.61 -11.64
CA ASP A 255 -39.74 6.34 -12.89
C ASP A 255 -41.20 6.22 -13.36
N GLU A 256 -42.05 7.15 -12.93
CA GLU A 256 -43.48 7.20 -13.28
C GLU A 256 -43.72 7.24 -14.80
N ASN A 257 -42.69 7.56 -15.60
CA ASN A 257 -42.77 7.59 -17.07
C ASN A 257 -42.59 6.22 -17.75
N GLN A 258 -42.27 5.14 -17.03
CA GLN A 258 -42.22 3.80 -17.64
C GLN A 258 -43.56 3.05 -17.65
N LEU A 259 -44.60 3.59 -17.01
CA LEU A 259 -45.94 2.99 -16.98
C LEU A 259 -46.95 3.65 -17.95
N THR A 260 -46.52 4.61 -18.77
CA THR A 260 -47.35 5.23 -19.83
C THR A 260 -46.98 4.74 -21.23
N LEU A 261 -46.73 3.43 -21.39
CA LEU A 261 -47.00 2.75 -22.66
C LEU A 261 -48.39 2.10 -22.55
N ASN A 262 -49.41 2.95 -22.46
CA ASN A 262 -50.77 2.53 -22.76
C ASN A 262 -50.80 2.16 -24.24
N LEU A 263 -50.92 0.85 -24.49
CA LEU A 263 -51.35 0.30 -25.77
C LEU A 263 -52.71 0.91 -26.12
N ASN A 264 -52.73 1.82 -27.09
CA ASN A 264 -53.91 2.16 -27.88
C ASN A 264 -53.86 1.40 -29.20
#